data_AF-A0A563CW90-F1
#
_entry.id   AF-A0A563CW90-F1
#
_cell.length_a   1.000
_cell.length_b   1.000
_cell.length_c   1.000
_cell.angle_alpha   90.00
_cell.angle_beta   90.00
_cell.angle_gamma   90.00
#
_symmetry.space_group_name_H-M   'P 1'
#
loop_
_entity.id
_entity.type
_entity.pdbx_description
1 polymer ?
#
loop_
_entity_poly.entity_id
_entity_poly.type
_entity_poly.pdbx_seq_one_letter_code
_entity_poly.pdbx_strand_id
1 'polypeptide(L)'
;MKAMSEGGIMTFEEAQELVMSHIRARKWDKTNDSRGLAISLSLEANELLEYFQWGDKHIGTKDDMASELADIIIYAIQFAARFDINIPEAVAAKIAKQAEKYPVEIFEIEDEAEQNRRWLEAKKNYKKDTTL
;
A
#
# COMPACT_ATOMS: atom_id res chain seq x y z
N MET A 1 22.67 -4.69 14.76
CA MET A 1 21.80 -3.50 14.86
C MET A 1 22.46 -2.39 14.08
N LYS A 2 21.84 -1.93 13.00
CA LYS A 2 22.26 -0.69 12.34
C LYS A 2 21.88 0.45 13.30
N ALA A 3 22.80 1.39 13.51
CA ALA A 3 22.57 2.53 14.40
C ALA A 3 21.32 3.28 13.93
N MET A 4 20.40 3.53 14.85
CA MET A 4 19.30 4.49 14.64
C MET A 4 19.96 5.84 14.29
N SER A 5 19.50 6.49 13.22
CA SER A 5 19.98 7.82 12.82
C SER A 5 20.00 8.78 14.02
N GLU A 6 21.14 9.44 14.24
CA GLU A 6 21.27 10.46 15.27
C GLU A 6 20.29 11.62 14.98
N GLY A 7 19.20 11.68 15.75
CA GLY A 7 18.28 12.82 15.82
C GLY A 7 17.21 12.97 14.72
N GLY A 8 17.02 12.02 13.80
CA GLY A 8 16.15 12.20 12.63
C GLY A 8 15.16 11.07 12.39
N ILE A 9 13.95 11.44 11.97
CA ILE A 9 12.78 10.61 11.60
C ILE A 9 13.16 9.24 11.01
N MET A 10 12.51 8.17 11.49
CA MET A 10 12.66 6.81 10.96
C MET A 10 12.33 6.74 9.47
N THR A 11 13.24 6.17 8.68
CA THR A 11 13.05 5.90 7.25
C THR A 11 12.18 4.67 7.02
N PHE A 12 11.64 4.51 5.81
CA PHE A 12 10.83 3.34 5.48
C PHE A 12 11.67 2.06 5.51
N GLU A 13 12.92 2.11 5.05
CA GLU A 13 13.85 0.98 5.07
C GLU A 13 14.17 0.54 6.51
N GLU A 14 14.31 1.49 7.44
CA GLU A 14 14.46 1.19 8.87
C GLU A 14 13.19 0.55 9.45
N ALA A 15 12.01 1.02 9.06
CA ALA A 15 10.74 0.39 9.47
C ALA A 15 10.61 -1.04 8.93
N GLN A 16 11.00 -1.29 7.67
CA GLN A 16 11.02 -2.63 7.08
C GLN A 16 11.93 -3.58 7.87
N GLU A 17 13.14 -3.15 8.21
CA GLU A 17 14.06 -3.96 8.99
C GLU A 17 13.59 -4.13 10.43
N LEU A 18 12.97 -3.12 11.04
CA LEU A 18 12.37 -3.22 12.37
C LEU A 18 11.29 -4.32 12.39
N VAL A 19 10.35 -4.29 11.44
CA VAL A 19 9.31 -5.31 11.29
C VAL A 19 9.95 -6.69 11.11
N MET A 20 10.83 -6.85 10.13
CA MET A 20 11.39 -8.17 9.83
C MET A 20 12.26 -8.70 10.96
N SER A 21 12.96 -7.84 11.71
CA SER A 21 13.69 -8.23 12.92
C SER A 21 12.74 -8.74 14.02
N HIS A 22 11.59 -8.08 14.20
CA HIS A 22 10.56 -8.49 15.16
C HIS A 22 9.96 -9.86 14.83
N ILE A 23 9.67 -10.10 13.54
CA ILE A 23 9.12 -11.36 13.01
C ILE A 23 10.15 -12.49 13.14
N ARG A 24 11.39 -12.26 12.71
CA ARG A 24 12.48 -13.27 12.81
C ARG A 24 12.80 -13.65 14.24
N ALA A 25 12.80 -12.69 15.17
CA ALA A 25 13.03 -12.96 16.60
C ALA A 25 12.02 -13.97 17.18
N ARG A 26 10.82 -14.06 16.58
CA ARG A 26 9.73 -14.97 16.97
C ARG A 26 9.61 -16.20 16.06
N LYS A 27 10.47 -16.33 15.05
CA LYS A 27 10.45 -17.39 14.02
C LYS A 27 9.15 -17.45 13.22
N TRP A 28 8.40 -16.35 13.16
CA TRP A 28 7.12 -16.29 12.44
C TRP A 28 7.29 -16.28 10.92
N ASP A 29 8.46 -15.84 10.44
CA ASP A 29 8.89 -15.96 9.05
C ASP A 29 8.89 -17.41 8.54
N LYS A 30 8.99 -18.39 9.44
CA LYS A 30 8.99 -19.83 9.12
C LYS A 30 7.61 -20.48 9.19
N THR A 31 6.66 -19.85 9.87
CA THR A 31 5.34 -20.43 10.16
C THR A 31 4.20 -19.75 9.40
N ASN A 32 4.38 -18.49 9.01
CA ASN A 32 3.35 -17.76 8.27
C ASN A 32 3.26 -18.30 6.84
N ASP A 33 2.09 -18.82 6.46
CA ASP A 33 1.82 -19.24 5.09
C ASP A 33 1.36 -18.05 4.22
N SER A 34 1.57 -18.15 2.91
CA SER A 34 1.29 -17.05 1.97
C SER A 34 -0.18 -16.62 1.98
N ARG A 35 -1.10 -17.57 2.16
CA ARG A 35 -2.53 -17.30 2.20
C ARG A 35 -2.87 -16.59 3.52
N GLY A 36 -2.27 -17.02 4.63
CA GLY A 36 -2.39 -16.35 5.92
C GLY A 36 -2.01 -14.86 5.85
N LEU A 37 -0.86 -14.54 5.28
CA LEU A 37 -0.41 -13.13 5.12
C LEU A 37 -1.37 -12.30 4.26
N ALA A 38 -1.87 -12.86 3.15
CA ALA A 38 -2.84 -12.16 2.31
C ALA A 38 -4.19 -11.94 3.01
N ILE A 39 -4.64 -12.92 3.80
CA ILE A 39 -5.85 -12.80 4.62
C ILE A 39 -5.65 -11.70 5.67
N SER A 40 -4.56 -11.73 6.44
CA SER A 40 -4.29 -10.72 7.46
C SER A 40 -4.26 -9.31 6.87
N LEU A 41 -3.55 -9.10 5.75
CA LEU A 41 -3.54 -7.80 5.07
C LEU A 41 -4.95 -7.30 4.72
N SER A 42 -5.83 -8.21 4.26
CA SER A 42 -7.22 -7.87 3.97
C SER A 42 -8.05 -7.58 5.23
N LEU A 43 -7.75 -8.23 6.36
CA LEU A 43 -8.43 -7.99 7.63
C LEU A 43 -8.08 -6.59 8.16
N GLU A 44 -6.80 -6.24 8.25
CA GLU A 44 -6.39 -4.91 8.75
C GLU A 44 -6.91 -3.77 7.86
N ALA A 45 -7.01 -4.00 6.54
CA ALA A 45 -7.64 -3.04 5.63
C ALA A 45 -9.14 -2.85 5.92
N ASN A 46 -9.82 -3.90 6.40
CA ASN A 46 -11.21 -3.79 6.84
C ASN A 46 -11.31 -3.14 8.23
N GLU A 47 -10.38 -3.37 9.15
CA GLU A 47 -10.34 -2.69 10.46
C GLU A 47 -10.17 -1.18 10.28
N LEU A 48 -9.29 -0.74 9.37
CA LEU A 48 -9.21 0.68 8.98
C LEU A 48 -10.52 1.21 8.36
N LEU A 49 -11.24 0.37 7.59
CA LEU A 49 -12.52 0.71 7.00
C LEU A 49 -13.63 0.88 8.05
N GLU A 50 -13.57 0.18 9.19
CA GLU A 50 -14.58 0.27 10.25
C GLU A 50 -14.76 1.70 10.77
N TYR A 51 -13.68 2.50 10.79
CA TYR A 51 -13.77 3.91 11.16
C TYR A 51 -14.68 4.73 10.24
N PHE A 52 -14.91 4.29 9.01
CA PHE A 52 -15.72 4.97 8.00
C PHE A 52 -17.03 4.22 7.68
N GLN A 53 -17.37 3.17 8.43
CA GLN A 53 -18.51 2.30 8.13
C GLN A 53 -19.85 3.05 8.03
N TRP A 54 -19.99 4.17 8.75
CA TRP A 54 -21.24 4.93 8.83
C TRP A 54 -21.23 6.24 8.03
N GLY A 55 -20.16 6.52 7.29
CA GLY A 55 -20.03 7.71 6.42
C GLY A 55 -18.62 8.30 6.42
N ASP A 56 -18.43 9.39 5.68
CA ASP A 56 -17.12 10.04 5.47
C ASP A 56 -16.50 10.60 6.77
N LYS A 57 -17.32 10.83 7.79
CA LYS A 57 -16.83 11.25 9.10
C LYS A 57 -16.35 10.02 9.89
N HIS A 58 -15.04 9.94 10.12
CA HIS A 58 -14.46 8.84 10.87
C HIS A 58 -14.93 8.80 12.34
N ILE A 59 -15.06 7.59 12.89
CA ILE A 59 -15.39 7.31 14.30
C ILE A 59 -14.18 6.77 15.06
N GLY A 60 -13.13 7.58 15.22
CA GLY A 60 -11.90 7.18 15.89
C GLY A 60 -10.93 8.34 16.06
N THR A 61 -9.89 8.13 16.86
CA THR A 61 -8.79 9.09 16.96
C THR A 61 -7.82 8.92 15.80
N LYS A 62 -6.92 9.90 15.63
CA LYS A 62 -5.82 9.79 14.67
C LYS A 62 -4.92 8.58 15.00
N ASP A 63 -4.72 8.30 16.27
CA ASP A 63 -3.83 7.23 16.72
C ASP A 63 -4.45 5.85 16.46
N ASP A 64 -5.77 5.72 16.62
CA ASP A 64 -6.50 4.49 16.28
C ASP A 64 -6.35 4.16 14.78
N MET A 65 -6.65 5.12 13.90
CA MET A 65 -6.47 4.93 12.44
C MET A 65 -5.01 4.72 12.04
N ALA A 66 -4.06 5.35 12.75
CA ALA A 66 -2.64 5.15 12.51
C ALA A 66 -2.19 3.73 12.91
N SER A 67 -2.81 3.14 13.94
CA SER A 67 -2.58 1.75 14.34
C SER A 67 -2.95 0.80 13.20
N GLU A 68 -4.19 0.90 12.68
CA GLU A 68 -4.64 -0.01 11.61
C GLU A 68 -3.86 0.18 10.32
N LEU A 69 -3.51 1.43 9.98
CA LEU A 69 -2.63 1.69 8.86
C LEU A 69 -1.23 1.06 9.05
N ALA A 70 -0.70 1.09 10.27
CA ALA A 70 0.58 0.44 10.57
C ALA A 70 0.47 -1.08 10.41
N ASP A 71 -0.62 -1.71 10.84
CA ASP A 71 -0.84 -3.14 10.71
C ASP A 71 -0.94 -3.57 9.23
N ILE A 72 -1.64 -2.80 8.38
CA ILE A 72 -1.64 -3.00 6.91
C ILE A 72 -0.20 -3.00 6.37
N ILE A 73 0.61 -2.02 6.76
CA ILE A 73 2.01 -1.90 6.30
C ILE A 73 2.87 -3.04 6.83
N ILE A 74 2.69 -3.45 8.09
CA ILE A 74 3.42 -4.58 8.69
C ILE A 74 3.18 -5.87 7.91
N TYR A 75 1.92 -6.18 7.57
CA TYR A 75 1.62 -7.36 6.77
C TYR A 75 2.07 -7.22 5.31
N ALA A 76 2.02 -6.02 4.73
CA ALA A 76 2.57 -5.77 3.40
C ALA A 76 4.09 -6.02 3.35
N ILE A 77 4.83 -5.59 4.39
CA ILE A 77 6.27 -5.84 4.52
C ILE A 77 6.56 -7.33 4.65
N GLN A 78 5.82 -8.05 5.49
CA GLN A 78 5.97 -9.50 5.64
C GLN A 78 5.67 -10.25 4.33
N PHE A 79 4.60 -9.86 3.64
CA PHE A 79 4.23 -10.43 2.34
C PHE A 79 5.32 -10.19 1.31
N ALA A 80 5.81 -8.95 1.21
CA ALA A 80 6.87 -8.59 0.30
C ALA A 80 8.16 -9.38 0.58
N ALA A 81 8.57 -9.48 1.84
CA ALA A 81 9.74 -10.25 2.23
C ALA A 81 9.62 -11.74 1.90
N ARG A 82 8.42 -12.31 1.99
CA ARG A 82 8.17 -13.72 1.65
C ARG A 82 8.32 -14.00 0.15
N PHE A 83 7.98 -13.03 -0.69
CA PHE A 83 7.95 -13.17 -2.15
C PHE A 83 9.09 -12.43 -2.86
N ASP A 84 10.09 -11.96 -2.09
CA ASP A 84 11.23 -11.20 -2.61
C ASP A 84 10.81 -9.95 -3.42
N ILE A 85 9.79 -9.25 -2.92
CA ILE A 85 9.26 -8.04 -3.54
C ILE A 85 9.98 -6.82 -2.95
N ASN A 86 10.66 -6.05 -3.80
CA ASN A 86 11.13 -4.71 -3.44
C ASN A 86 9.94 -3.73 -3.51
N ILE A 87 9.44 -3.30 -2.35
CA ILE A 87 8.26 -2.41 -2.25
C ILE A 87 8.49 -1.08 -2.98
N PRO A 88 9.57 -0.32 -2.73
CA PRO A 88 9.86 0.92 -3.47
C PRO A 88 9.85 0.74 -4.99
N GLU A 89 10.50 -0.29 -5.51
CA GLU A 89 10.53 -0.57 -6.96
C GLU A 89 9.15 -0.95 -7.50
N ALA A 90 8.39 -1.78 -6.76
CA ALA A 90 7.04 -2.18 -7.14
C ALA A 90 6.09 -0.97 -7.20
N VAL A 91 6.20 -0.04 -6.24
CA VAL A 91 5.46 1.23 -6.22
C VAL A 91 5.87 2.09 -7.41
N ALA A 92 7.17 2.30 -7.64
CA ALA A 92 7.66 3.11 -8.76
C ALA A 92 7.17 2.58 -10.12
N ALA A 93 7.27 1.27 -10.34
CA ALA A 93 6.78 0.62 -11.55
C ALA A 93 5.26 0.76 -11.70
N LYS A 94 4.51 0.66 -10.59
CA LYS A 94 3.05 0.84 -10.61
C LYS A 94 2.64 2.28 -10.93
N ILE A 95 3.33 3.27 -10.36
CA ILE A 95 3.11 4.69 -10.65
C ILE A 95 3.42 5.01 -12.11
N ALA A 96 4.54 4.53 -12.67
CA ALA A 96 4.87 4.73 -14.08
C ALA A 96 3.77 4.20 -15.01
N LYS A 97 3.28 2.98 -14.77
CA LYS A 97 2.14 2.41 -15.52
C LYS A 97 0.86 3.22 -15.36
N GLN A 98 0.62 3.83 -14.20
CA GLN A 98 -0.54 4.70 -13.98
C GLN A 98 -0.41 6.03 -14.72
N ALA A 99 0.79 6.62 -14.79
CA ALA A 99 1.05 7.83 -15.54
C ALA A 99 0.89 7.63 -17.06
N GLU A 100 1.32 6.48 -17.59
CA GLU A 100 1.04 6.09 -18.98
C GLU A 100 -0.45 5.89 -19.22
N LYS A 101 -1.15 5.25 -18.28
CA LYS A 101 -2.59 4.99 -18.38
C LYS A 101 -3.42 6.27 -18.27
N TYR A 102 -3.06 7.17 -17.38
CA TYR A 102 -3.76 8.42 -17.11
C TYR A 102 -2.76 9.58 -17.22
N PRO A 103 -2.45 10.02 -18.45
CA PRO A 103 -1.54 11.13 -18.67
C PRO A 103 -2.01 12.42 -17.98
N VAL A 104 -1.07 13.24 -17.52
CA VAL A 104 -1.36 14.48 -16.77
C VAL A 104 -2.20 15.44 -17.59
N GLU A 105 -2.04 15.43 -18.91
CA GLU A 105 -2.74 16.29 -19.86
C GLU A 105 -4.26 16.06 -19.84
N ILE A 106 -4.73 14.87 -19.44
CA ILE A 106 -6.17 14.64 -19.24
C ILE A 106 -6.70 15.54 -18.10
N PHE A 107 -5.92 15.69 -17.04
CA PHE A 107 -6.32 16.44 -15.84
C PHE A 107 -6.11 17.95 -15.97
N GLU A 108 -5.39 18.40 -17.01
CA GLU A 108 -5.22 19.81 -17.37
C GLU A 108 -6.37 20.35 -18.24
N ILE A 109 -7.25 19.48 -18.75
CA ILE A 109 -8.43 19.89 -19.53
C ILE A 109 -9.44 20.59 -18.62
N GLU A 110 -9.73 21.86 -18.90
CA GLU A 110 -10.72 22.64 -18.14
C GLU A 110 -12.17 22.26 -18.44
N ASP A 111 -12.46 21.84 -19.68
CA ASP A 111 -13.81 21.40 -20.07
C ASP A 111 -14.12 20.02 -19.48
N GLU A 112 -15.03 19.98 -18.50
CA GLU A 112 -15.36 18.77 -17.75
C GLU A 112 -15.90 17.63 -18.64
N ALA A 113 -16.65 17.96 -19.70
CA ALA A 113 -17.20 16.95 -20.60
C ALA A 113 -16.09 16.29 -21.44
N GLU A 114 -15.15 17.08 -21.94
CA GLU A 114 -13.99 16.62 -22.68
C GLU A 114 -13.01 15.87 -21.79
N GLN A 115 -12.74 16.37 -20.58
CA GLN A 115 -11.92 15.68 -19.58
C GLN A 115 -12.50 14.29 -19.27
N ASN A 116 -13.81 14.21 -18.98
CA ASN A 116 -14.49 12.95 -18.72
C ASN A 116 -14.43 11.99 -19.91
N ARG A 117 -14.59 12.50 -21.14
CA ARG A 117 -14.45 11.70 -22.36
C ARG A 117 -13.06 11.09 -22.48
N ARG A 118 -12.01 11.90 -22.32
CA ARG A 118 -10.60 11.48 -22.40
C ARG A 118 -10.25 10.49 -21.30
N TRP A 119 -10.74 10.70 -20.08
CA TRP A 119 -10.57 9.77 -18.97
C TRP A 119 -11.24 8.41 -19.23
N LEU A 120 -12.47 8.41 -19.77
CA LEU A 120 -13.17 7.18 -20.14
C LEU A 120 -12.47 6.42 -21.27
N GLU A 121 -11.94 7.13 -22.27
CA GLU A 121 -11.14 6.54 -23.36
C GLU A 121 -9.87 5.86 -22.81
N ALA A 122 -9.12 6.54 -21.95
CA ALA A 122 -7.96 5.99 -21.26
C ALA A 122 -8.31 4.74 -20.44
N LYS A 123 -9.43 4.77 -19.72
CA LYS A 123 -9.91 3.64 -18.91
C LYS A 123 -10.29 2.42 -19.77
N LYS A 124 -10.92 2.63 -20.94
CA LYS A 124 -11.33 1.57 -21.88
C LYS A 124 -10.15 0.95 -22.63
N ASN A 125 -9.19 1.77 -23.04
CA ASN A 125 -8.04 1.33 -23.84
C ASN A 125 -7.02 0.52 -23.00
N TYR A 126 -7.08 0.63 -21.68
CA TYR A 126 -6.28 -0.19 -20.79
C TYR A 126 -6.81 -1.62 -20.73
N LYS A 127 -6.17 -2.53 -21.45
CA LYS A 127 -6.26 -3.96 -21.15
C LYS A 127 -5.65 -4.17 -19.77
N LYS A 128 -6.44 -4.67 -18.80
CA LYS A 128 -5.81 -5.26 -17.61
C LYS A 128 -4.87 -6.33 -18.14
N ASP A 129 -3.60 -6.22 -17.80
CA ASP A 129 -2.63 -7.31 -17.93
C ASP A 129 -3.09 -8.41 -16.97
N THR A 130 -4.17 -9.12 -17.34
CA THR A 130 -4.81 -10.17 -16.55
C THR A 130 -4.02 -11.45 -16.79
N THR A 131 -2.85 -11.52 -16.20
CA THR A 131 -2.27 -12.81 -15.83
C THR A 131 -2.54 -12.96 -14.35
N LEU A 132 -3.57 -13.75 -14.03
CA LEU A 132 -3.74 -14.37 -12.72
C LEU A 132 -2.95 -15.67 -12.72
#